data_AF-A0A9X1PZ08-F1
#
_entry.id   AF-A0A9X1PZ08-F1
#
_cell.length_a   1.000
_cell.length_b   1.000
_cell.length_c   1.000
_cell.angle_alpha   90.00
_cell.angle_beta   90.00
_cell.angle_gamma   90.00
#
_symmetry.space_group_name_H-M   'P 1'
#
loop_
_entity.id
_entity.type
_entity.pdbx_description
1 polymer ?
#
loop_
_entity_poly.entity_id
_entity_poly.type
_entity_poly.pdbx_seq_one_letter_code
_entity_poly.pdbx_strand_id
1 'polypeptide(L)'
;MTTAPTVVPDSQVDVVLDLRHWPAPTDGQEALVGLWQQLEPALHAKPLAAGSVHVWESDSGRITVEIVRVDARLERASADTHFAIAAVRQRSALVYRCAVCDRGDRSGYGSFRCRGCADAGRPDRICVDHAVVLDGALLPSCPDHRPSCRGCARTAVFWCAGRDCRATVAWCEEHRRRHPQDPDTDYCPDCYRRAFPVCEQQGCQAVGTAQCDWLDPAGHACGRSACTRHARRWQVFGYERVGIGLCRQHDRVHSLTADEILWQICGTAGRRRGQRMPSLAAFGHNLRTARHVELAVDYRSIRARLAALHTRLRAVAPSPALRAVERATPDWDRQLEDLMGTARQGEVLVERLRVLVRELDHRFGAEIAAGLTLAEYKPPRPPEFGGGLWVRVPEHLIGKFIGPQGSRIKDYTARLGLKVDLHGRRRTSR
;
A
#
# COMPACT_ATOMS: atom_id res chain seq x y z
N MET A 1 -33.45 -12.79 -15.47
CA MET A 1 -34.40 -12.84 -16.59
C MET A 1 -35.51 -13.77 -16.17
N THR A 2 -36.65 -13.20 -15.78
CA THR A 2 -37.79 -13.93 -15.24
C THR A 2 -38.60 -14.44 -16.42
N THR A 3 -38.44 -15.72 -16.76
CA THR A 3 -39.28 -16.36 -17.77
C THR A 3 -40.69 -16.53 -17.19
N ALA A 4 -41.67 -15.99 -17.90
CA ALA A 4 -43.09 -16.17 -17.60
C ALA A 4 -43.45 -17.66 -17.52
N PRO A 5 -44.42 -18.06 -16.68
CA PRO A 5 -44.90 -19.43 -16.66
C PRO A 5 -45.57 -19.73 -18.00
N THR A 6 -44.94 -20.58 -18.79
CA THR A 6 -45.59 -21.23 -19.92
C THR A 6 -46.79 -21.99 -19.36
N VAL A 7 -48.00 -21.60 -19.77
CA VAL A 7 -49.22 -22.34 -19.44
C VAL A 7 -49.04 -23.74 -20.01
N VAL A 8 -48.76 -24.70 -19.13
CA VAL A 8 -48.71 -26.13 -19.46
C VAL A 8 -50.13 -26.49 -19.88
N PRO A 9 -50.38 -27.14 -21.03
CA PRO A 9 -51.68 -27.75 -21.28
C PRO A 9 -51.98 -28.65 -20.08
N ASP A 10 -53.15 -28.49 -19.47
CA ASP A 10 -53.53 -29.13 -18.21
C ASP A 10 -53.27 -30.64 -18.34
N SER A 11 -52.14 -31.12 -17.78
CA SER A 11 -51.71 -32.49 -18.00
C SER A 11 -52.74 -33.39 -17.36
N GLN A 12 -53.26 -34.32 -18.16
CA GLN A 12 -54.30 -35.24 -17.74
C GLN A 12 -53.73 -36.38 -16.90
N VAL A 13 -52.44 -36.69 -17.09
CA VAL A 13 -51.72 -37.73 -16.34
C VAL A 13 -50.32 -37.23 -16.01
N ASP A 14 -49.93 -37.29 -14.74
CA ASP A 14 -48.56 -37.04 -14.32
C ASP A 14 -47.86 -38.37 -14.00
N VAL A 15 -46.66 -38.54 -14.54
CA VAL A 15 -45.86 -39.75 -14.38
C VAL A 15 -44.49 -39.48 -13.80
N VAL A 16 -43.95 -40.47 -13.09
CA VAL A 16 -42.55 -40.51 -12.67
C VAL A 16 -41.84 -41.61 -13.44
N LEU A 17 -40.76 -41.25 -14.12
CA LEU A 17 -39.90 -42.18 -14.84
C LEU A 17 -38.76 -42.66 -13.95
N ASP A 18 -38.68 -43.95 -13.66
CA ASP A 18 -37.55 -44.56 -12.97
C ASP A 18 -36.62 -45.25 -13.97
N LEU A 19 -35.44 -44.67 -14.11
CA LEU A 19 -34.37 -45.06 -15.03
C LEU A 19 -33.15 -45.60 -14.27
N ARG A 20 -33.25 -45.89 -12.96
CA ARG A 20 -32.11 -46.38 -12.16
C ARG A 20 -31.53 -47.70 -12.66
N HIS A 21 -32.32 -48.49 -13.40
CA HIS A 21 -31.95 -49.77 -14.00
C HIS A 21 -31.85 -49.71 -15.53
N TRP A 22 -31.84 -48.49 -16.10
CA TRP A 22 -31.66 -48.26 -17.53
C TRP A 22 -30.18 -47.95 -17.79
N PRO A 23 -29.50 -48.65 -18.71
CA PRO A 23 -28.04 -48.55 -18.88
C PRO A 23 -27.63 -47.33 -19.69
N ALA A 24 -28.52 -46.80 -20.54
CA ALA A 24 -28.20 -45.73 -21.45
C ALA A 24 -28.38 -44.37 -20.75
N PRO A 25 -27.40 -43.45 -20.83
CA PRO A 25 -27.53 -42.12 -20.25
C PRO A 25 -28.67 -41.37 -20.95
N THR A 26 -29.61 -40.86 -20.16
CA THR A 26 -30.70 -40.00 -20.62
C THR A 26 -30.45 -38.58 -20.13
N ASP A 27 -29.25 -38.07 -20.40
CA ASP A 27 -28.84 -36.75 -19.96
C ASP A 27 -29.33 -35.71 -20.98
N GLY A 28 -30.19 -34.79 -20.53
CA GLY A 28 -30.73 -33.70 -21.36
C GLY A 28 -32.16 -33.95 -21.88
N GLN A 29 -32.81 -32.84 -22.25
CA GLN A 29 -34.23 -32.82 -22.61
C GLN A 29 -34.55 -33.64 -23.86
N GLU A 30 -33.71 -33.58 -24.89
CA GLU A 30 -33.94 -34.29 -26.16
C GLU A 30 -33.90 -35.82 -26.00
N ALA A 31 -32.92 -36.33 -25.25
CA ALA A 31 -32.80 -37.76 -24.98
C ALA A 31 -34.00 -38.31 -24.19
N LEU A 32 -34.49 -37.52 -23.22
CA LEU A 32 -35.68 -37.88 -22.44
C LEU A 32 -36.96 -37.85 -23.29
N VAL A 33 -37.12 -36.84 -24.15
CA VAL A 33 -38.26 -36.75 -25.08
C VAL A 33 -38.25 -37.91 -26.06
N GLY A 34 -37.09 -38.24 -26.64
CA GLY A 34 -36.96 -39.37 -27.55
C GLY A 34 -37.27 -40.72 -26.88
N LEU A 35 -36.86 -40.89 -25.62
CA LEU A 35 -37.23 -42.08 -24.85
C LEU A 35 -38.75 -42.10 -24.56
N TRP A 36 -39.33 -40.97 -24.19
CA TRP A 36 -40.76 -40.87 -23.90
C TRP A 36 -41.62 -41.18 -25.12
N GLN A 37 -41.26 -40.67 -26.30
CA GLN A 37 -41.95 -40.97 -27.57
C GLN A 37 -42.01 -42.46 -27.91
N GLN A 38 -41.05 -43.26 -27.41
CA GLN A 38 -41.06 -44.72 -27.59
C GLN A 38 -41.94 -45.42 -26.54
N LEU A 39 -42.01 -44.88 -25.32
CA LEU A 39 -42.74 -45.48 -24.19
C LEU A 39 -44.22 -45.12 -24.19
N GLU A 40 -44.56 -43.89 -24.56
CA GLU A 40 -45.92 -43.34 -24.51
C GLU A 40 -46.94 -44.20 -25.30
N PRO A 41 -46.66 -44.66 -26.54
CA PRO A 41 -47.61 -45.51 -27.25
C PRO A 41 -47.91 -46.83 -26.55
N ALA A 42 -46.95 -47.36 -25.76
CA ALA A 42 -47.13 -48.60 -25.00
C ALA A 42 -47.95 -48.42 -23.72
N LEU A 43 -48.28 -47.18 -23.34
CA LEU A 43 -49.22 -46.86 -22.28
C LEU A 43 -50.67 -46.84 -22.78
N HIS A 44 -50.90 -46.69 -24.10
CA HIS A 44 -52.24 -46.69 -24.67
C HIS A 44 -53.01 -47.98 -24.30
N ALA A 45 -54.28 -47.84 -23.96
CA ALA A 45 -55.18 -48.88 -23.47
C ALA A 45 -54.83 -49.51 -22.10
N LYS A 46 -53.70 -49.13 -21.46
CA LYS A 46 -53.41 -49.55 -20.09
C LYS A 46 -54.31 -48.80 -19.08
N PRO A 47 -54.69 -49.45 -17.97
CA PRO A 47 -55.45 -48.80 -16.92
C PRO A 47 -54.62 -47.68 -16.28
N LEU A 48 -55.25 -46.53 -16.08
CA LEU A 48 -54.66 -45.38 -15.41
C LEU A 48 -55.27 -45.26 -14.01
N ALA A 49 -54.45 -45.48 -13.00
CA ALA A 49 -54.80 -45.22 -11.61
C ALA A 49 -53.62 -44.56 -10.91
N ALA A 50 -53.87 -43.60 -10.04
CA ALA A 50 -52.81 -43.06 -9.19
C ALA A 50 -52.16 -44.19 -8.36
N GLY A 51 -50.84 -44.26 -8.37
CA GLY A 51 -50.04 -45.33 -7.78
C GLY A 51 -49.85 -46.58 -8.67
N SER A 52 -50.48 -46.65 -9.85
CA SER A 52 -50.22 -47.75 -10.78
C SER A 52 -48.82 -47.64 -11.39
N VAL A 53 -48.19 -48.80 -11.57
CA VAL A 53 -46.81 -48.92 -12.03
C VAL A 53 -46.78 -49.78 -13.28
N HIS A 54 -46.22 -49.23 -14.35
CA HIS A 54 -46.00 -49.93 -15.59
C HIS A 54 -44.49 -50.18 -15.74
N VAL A 55 -44.12 -51.41 -16.02
CA VAL A 55 -42.72 -51.84 -16.13
C VAL A 55 -42.46 -52.28 -17.56
N TRP A 56 -41.35 -51.81 -18.12
CA TRP A 56 -40.80 -52.26 -19.39
C TRP A 56 -39.44 -52.87 -19.12
N GLU A 57 -39.30 -54.15 -19.44
CA GLU A 57 -38.04 -54.87 -19.39
C GLU A 57 -37.58 -55.13 -20.83
N SER A 58 -36.30 -54.86 -21.07
CA SER A 58 -35.60 -55.24 -22.29
C SER A 58 -34.25 -55.83 -21.93
N ASP A 59 -33.59 -56.45 -22.91
CA ASP A 59 -32.22 -56.96 -22.75
C ASP A 59 -31.23 -55.87 -22.30
N SER A 60 -31.55 -54.61 -22.62
CA SER A 60 -30.76 -53.45 -22.21
C SER A 60 -31.00 -53.07 -20.76
N GLY A 61 -32.22 -53.19 -20.23
CA GLY A 61 -32.50 -52.84 -18.85
C GLY A 61 -33.98 -52.63 -18.55
N ARG A 62 -34.26 -51.96 -17.43
CA ARG A 62 -35.62 -51.79 -16.93
C ARG A 62 -35.99 -50.32 -16.79
N ILE A 63 -37.16 -49.96 -17.33
CA ILE A 63 -37.80 -48.66 -17.16
C ILE A 63 -39.10 -48.89 -16.40
N THR A 64 -39.37 -48.02 -15.44
CA THR A 64 -40.63 -48.04 -14.69
C THR A 64 -41.32 -46.69 -14.80
N VAL A 65 -42.58 -46.69 -15.19
CA VAL A 65 -43.45 -45.50 -15.22
C VAL A 65 -44.45 -45.64 -14.10
N GLU A 66 -44.37 -44.76 -13.11
CA GLU A 66 -45.31 -44.67 -11.99
C GLU A 66 -46.29 -43.54 -12.28
N ILE A 67 -47.60 -43.84 -12.29
CA ILE A 67 -48.64 -42.83 -12.47
C ILE A 67 -48.89 -42.17 -11.11
N VAL A 68 -48.59 -40.88 -10.98
CA VAL A 68 -48.70 -40.14 -9.72
C VAL A 68 -50.01 -39.36 -9.62
N ARG A 69 -50.49 -38.83 -10.75
CA ARG A 69 -51.78 -38.13 -10.84
C ARG A 69 -52.47 -38.54 -12.13
N VAL A 70 -53.80 -38.69 -12.07
CA VAL A 70 -54.66 -38.93 -13.23
C VAL A 70 -55.93 -38.10 -13.06
N ASP A 71 -56.41 -37.48 -14.13
CA ASP A 71 -57.73 -36.84 -14.17
C ASP A 71 -58.81 -37.89 -13.87
N ALA A 72 -59.73 -37.58 -12.95
CA ALA A 72 -60.80 -38.49 -12.54
C ALA A 72 -61.69 -38.97 -13.69
N ARG A 73 -61.68 -38.28 -14.84
CA ARG A 73 -62.43 -38.64 -16.05
C ARG A 73 -61.73 -39.68 -16.94
N LEU A 74 -60.48 -40.05 -16.62
CA LEU A 74 -59.68 -40.98 -17.41
C LEU A 74 -59.44 -42.29 -16.68
N GLU A 75 -59.98 -43.38 -17.23
CA GLU A 75 -59.74 -44.74 -16.72
C GLU A 75 -58.64 -45.49 -17.51
N ARG A 76 -58.40 -45.08 -18.76
CA ARG A 76 -57.42 -45.68 -19.68
C ARG A 76 -56.78 -44.60 -20.54
N ALA A 77 -55.52 -44.81 -20.92
CA ALA A 77 -54.85 -43.92 -21.85
C ALA A 77 -55.31 -44.16 -23.29
N SER A 78 -55.47 -43.08 -24.04
CA SER A 78 -55.68 -43.03 -25.48
C SER A 78 -54.55 -42.23 -26.15
N ALA A 79 -54.54 -42.20 -27.48
CA ALA A 79 -53.60 -41.38 -28.25
C ALA A 79 -53.74 -39.87 -28.02
N ASP A 80 -54.88 -39.41 -27.50
CA ASP A 80 -55.14 -38.00 -27.17
C ASP A 80 -54.86 -37.69 -25.69
N THR A 81 -54.37 -38.65 -24.92
CA THR A 81 -54.08 -38.45 -23.49
C THR A 81 -52.79 -37.65 -23.32
N HIS A 82 -52.89 -36.49 -22.67
CA HIS A 82 -51.73 -35.64 -22.43
C HIS A 82 -50.99 -36.03 -21.14
N PHE A 83 -49.79 -36.58 -21.29
CA PHE A 83 -48.91 -36.94 -20.18
C PHE A 83 -47.90 -35.83 -19.85
N ALA A 84 -47.60 -35.66 -18.56
CA ALA A 84 -46.47 -34.88 -18.08
C ALA A 84 -45.52 -35.74 -17.24
N ILE A 85 -44.22 -35.70 -17.57
CA ILE A 85 -43.19 -36.32 -16.74
C ILE A 85 -42.88 -35.39 -15.58
N ALA A 86 -43.47 -35.66 -14.42
CA ALA A 86 -43.34 -34.83 -13.22
C ALA A 86 -41.98 -34.99 -12.53
N ALA A 87 -41.37 -36.18 -12.60
CA ALA A 87 -39.99 -36.40 -12.14
C ALA A 87 -39.32 -37.59 -12.85
N VAL A 88 -37.98 -37.61 -12.81
CA VAL A 88 -37.15 -38.72 -13.29
C VAL A 88 -36.24 -39.19 -12.16
N ARG A 89 -36.30 -40.48 -11.80
CA ARG A 89 -35.39 -41.13 -10.85
C ARG A 89 -34.24 -41.77 -11.62
N GLN A 90 -33.02 -41.28 -11.42
CA GLN A 90 -31.81 -41.82 -12.05
C GLN A 90 -30.86 -42.37 -11.00
N ARG A 91 -29.91 -43.21 -11.43
CA ARG A 91 -28.85 -43.71 -10.55
C ARG A 91 -27.96 -42.53 -10.14
N SER A 92 -27.62 -42.43 -8.86
CA SER A 92 -26.72 -41.38 -8.38
C SER A 92 -25.37 -41.48 -9.10
N ALA A 93 -25.04 -40.46 -9.89
CA ALA A 93 -23.77 -40.36 -10.59
C ALA A 93 -22.84 -39.37 -9.87
N LEU A 94 -21.58 -39.76 -9.69
CA LEU A 94 -20.55 -38.84 -9.24
C LEU A 94 -20.21 -37.88 -10.38
N VAL A 95 -20.80 -36.69 -10.35
CA VAL A 95 -20.56 -35.61 -11.33
C VAL A 95 -19.08 -35.19 -11.34
N TYR A 96 -18.47 -35.15 -10.16
CA TYR A 96 -17.05 -34.79 -10.00
C TYR A 96 -16.28 -35.99 -9.46
N ARG A 97 -15.59 -36.70 -10.36
CA ARG A 97 -14.75 -37.84 -9.99
C ARG A 97 -13.35 -37.37 -9.59
N CYS A 98 -12.77 -38.07 -8.62
CA CYS A 98 -11.36 -37.90 -8.30
C CYS A 98 -10.48 -38.62 -9.32
N ALA A 99 -9.62 -37.90 -10.04
CA ALA A 99 -8.73 -38.46 -11.06
C ALA A 99 -7.68 -39.44 -10.49
N VAL A 100 -7.38 -39.37 -9.19
CA VAL A 100 -6.47 -40.33 -8.54
C VAL A 100 -7.22 -41.61 -8.18
N CYS A 101 -8.47 -41.53 -7.71
CA CYS A 101 -9.30 -42.71 -7.47
C CYS A 101 -9.60 -43.46 -8.77
N ASP A 102 -9.96 -42.72 -9.82
CA ASP A 102 -10.35 -43.27 -11.13
C ASP A 102 -9.21 -44.07 -11.77
N ARG A 103 -7.96 -43.61 -11.62
CA ARG A 103 -6.76 -44.36 -12.05
C ARG A 103 -6.48 -45.65 -11.27
N GLY A 104 -7.06 -45.79 -10.08
CA GLY A 104 -6.88 -46.94 -9.20
C GLY A 104 -8.14 -47.79 -9.05
N ASP A 105 -9.03 -47.76 -10.05
CA ASP A 105 -10.31 -48.50 -10.09
C ASP A 105 -11.22 -48.27 -8.86
N ARG A 106 -11.10 -47.10 -8.23
CA ARG A 106 -11.94 -46.68 -7.10
C ARG A 106 -12.80 -45.48 -7.50
N SER A 107 -14.01 -45.42 -6.97
CA SER A 107 -14.88 -44.24 -7.13
C SER A 107 -14.74 -43.30 -5.92
N GLY A 108 -14.57 -42.00 -6.17
CA GLY A 108 -14.49 -40.99 -5.12
C GLY A 108 -14.89 -39.60 -5.61
N TYR A 109 -15.55 -38.82 -4.75
CA TYR A 109 -15.98 -37.47 -5.07
C TYR A 109 -14.81 -36.47 -4.99
N GLY A 110 -14.53 -35.79 -6.11
CA GLY A 110 -13.46 -34.81 -6.24
C GLY A 110 -13.89 -33.40 -5.82
N SER A 111 -13.80 -33.08 -4.53
CA SER A 111 -14.16 -31.75 -4.02
C SER A 111 -13.20 -30.64 -4.45
N PHE A 112 -11.91 -30.96 -4.60
CA PHE A 112 -10.86 -29.96 -4.83
C PHE A 112 -10.41 -29.94 -6.27
N ARG A 113 -9.92 -28.79 -6.74
CA ARG A 113 -9.28 -28.64 -8.05
C ARG A 113 -7.77 -28.52 -7.87
N CYS A 114 -7.01 -29.33 -8.59
CA CYS A 114 -5.56 -29.18 -8.60
C CYS A 114 -5.15 -28.10 -9.61
N ARG A 115 -4.42 -27.08 -9.15
CA ARG A 115 -3.88 -26.03 -10.02
C ARG A 115 -2.92 -26.59 -11.08
N GLY A 116 -2.01 -27.49 -10.69
CA GLY A 116 -1.06 -28.11 -11.63
C GLY A 116 -1.76 -28.91 -12.74
N CYS A 117 -2.83 -29.63 -12.42
CA CYS A 117 -3.64 -30.31 -13.44
C CYS A 117 -4.32 -29.29 -14.37
N ALA A 118 -4.92 -28.23 -13.81
CA ALA A 118 -5.59 -27.18 -14.59
C ALA A 118 -4.61 -26.47 -15.55
N ASP A 119 -3.40 -26.15 -15.09
CA ASP A 119 -2.34 -25.55 -15.90
C ASP A 119 -1.88 -26.50 -17.03
N ALA A 120 -1.97 -27.83 -16.81
CA ALA A 120 -1.72 -28.86 -17.80
C ALA A 120 -2.94 -29.18 -18.71
N GLY A 121 -3.99 -28.35 -18.68
CA GLY A 121 -5.20 -28.52 -19.50
C GLY A 121 -6.11 -29.68 -19.08
N ARG A 122 -5.84 -30.29 -17.91
CA ARG A 122 -6.64 -31.37 -17.34
C ARG A 122 -7.29 -30.85 -16.07
N PRO A 123 -8.55 -30.35 -16.07
CA PRO A 123 -9.18 -29.78 -14.87
C PRO A 123 -9.62 -30.87 -13.87
N ASP A 124 -8.72 -31.83 -13.62
CA ASP A 124 -8.90 -32.97 -12.76
C ASP A 124 -9.24 -32.49 -11.35
N ARG A 125 -10.22 -33.18 -10.78
CA ARG A 125 -10.62 -32.98 -9.39
C ARG A 125 -10.00 -34.06 -8.53
N ILE A 126 -9.81 -33.74 -7.25
CA ILE A 126 -9.24 -34.64 -6.26
C ILE A 126 -10.12 -34.69 -5.01
N CYS A 127 -10.27 -35.89 -4.43
CA CYS A 127 -10.99 -36.08 -3.18
C CYS A 127 -10.15 -35.60 -1.99
N VAL A 128 -10.75 -35.59 -0.80
CA VAL A 128 -10.08 -35.18 0.44
C VAL A 128 -8.87 -36.06 0.77
N ASP A 129 -8.93 -37.37 0.52
CA ASP A 129 -7.84 -38.30 0.83
C ASP A 129 -6.61 -38.12 -0.09
N HIS A 130 -6.83 -37.62 -1.31
CA HIS A 130 -5.76 -37.38 -2.29
C HIS A 130 -5.37 -35.91 -2.40
N ALA A 131 -6.02 -35.02 -1.65
CA ALA A 131 -5.70 -33.60 -1.64
C ALA A 131 -4.46 -33.35 -0.76
N VAL A 132 -3.39 -32.88 -1.39
CA VAL A 132 -2.22 -32.36 -0.71
C VAL A 132 -2.41 -30.87 -0.48
N VAL A 133 -2.62 -30.48 0.77
CA VAL A 133 -2.68 -29.09 1.22
C VAL A 133 -1.45 -28.81 2.07
N LEU A 134 -0.76 -27.71 1.79
CA LEU A 134 0.41 -27.28 2.54
C LEU A 134 0.01 -26.18 3.53
N ASP A 135 0.78 -26.02 4.61
CA ASP A 135 0.53 -24.98 5.60
C ASP A 135 0.56 -23.57 4.97
N GLY A 136 -0.16 -22.62 5.57
CA GLY A 136 -0.14 -21.19 5.19
C GLY A 136 -1.07 -20.79 4.03
N ALA A 137 -1.56 -21.73 3.20
CA ALA A 137 -2.59 -21.44 2.21
C ALA A 137 -3.42 -22.67 1.82
N LEU A 138 -4.74 -22.49 1.69
CA LEU A 138 -5.68 -23.51 1.21
C LEU A 138 -5.62 -23.67 -0.32
N LEU A 139 -4.44 -24.03 -0.82
CA LEU A 139 -4.18 -24.31 -2.23
C LEU A 139 -3.97 -25.82 -2.42
N PRO A 140 -5.03 -26.59 -2.72
CA PRO A 140 -4.94 -28.04 -2.87
C PRO A 140 -4.19 -28.42 -4.15
N SER A 141 -3.42 -29.50 -4.04
CA SER A 141 -2.67 -30.13 -5.14
C SER A 141 -2.87 -31.64 -5.12
N CYS A 142 -2.76 -32.30 -6.28
CA CYS A 142 -2.74 -33.77 -6.31
C CYS A 142 -1.33 -34.29 -5.96
N PRO A 143 -1.16 -35.58 -5.65
CA PRO A 143 0.15 -36.14 -5.31
C PRO A 143 1.21 -35.91 -6.41
N ASP A 144 0.81 -36.01 -7.68
CA ASP A 144 1.69 -35.84 -8.85
C ASP A 144 2.16 -34.39 -9.04
N HIS A 145 1.36 -33.42 -8.58
CA HIS A 145 1.65 -31.99 -8.66
C HIS A 145 1.95 -31.38 -7.30
N ARG A 146 2.40 -32.19 -6.34
CA ARG A 146 2.83 -31.70 -5.04
C ARG A 146 3.97 -30.69 -5.22
N PRO A 147 3.85 -29.46 -4.71
CA PRO A 147 4.89 -28.45 -4.88
C PRO A 147 6.24 -28.88 -4.28
N SER A 148 7.31 -28.45 -4.93
CA SER A 148 8.68 -28.60 -4.43
C SER A 148 9.20 -27.30 -3.81
N CYS A 149 10.16 -27.42 -2.91
CA CYS A 149 10.82 -26.31 -2.25
C CYS A 149 11.66 -25.53 -3.25
N ARG A 150 11.41 -24.23 -3.38
CA ARG A 150 12.16 -23.36 -4.32
C ARG A 150 13.67 -23.35 -4.07
N GLY A 151 14.12 -23.49 -2.82
CA GLY A 151 15.55 -23.41 -2.47
C GLY A 151 16.35 -24.71 -2.67
N CYS A 152 15.70 -25.88 -2.65
CA CYS A 152 16.42 -27.16 -2.63
C CYS A 152 15.70 -28.32 -3.32
N ALA A 153 14.58 -28.06 -4.02
CA ALA A 153 13.76 -29.03 -4.74
C ALA A 153 13.14 -30.19 -3.92
N ARG A 154 13.46 -30.33 -2.62
CA ARG A 154 12.78 -31.29 -1.72
C ARG A 154 11.28 -30.99 -1.63
N THR A 155 10.50 -32.00 -1.22
CA THR A 155 9.05 -31.87 -1.01
C THR A 155 8.70 -30.69 -0.10
N ALA A 156 7.80 -29.82 -0.57
CA ALA A 156 7.34 -28.69 0.23
C ALA A 156 6.28 -29.10 1.26
N VAL A 157 6.22 -28.31 2.33
CA VAL A 157 5.31 -28.50 3.47
C VAL A 157 4.52 -27.23 3.81
N PHE A 158 4.94 -26.05 3.33
CA PHE A 158 4.24 -24.79 3.56
C PHE A 158 4.37 -23.80 2.39
N TRP A 159 3.44 -22.85 2.32
CA TRP A 159 3.48 -21.67 1.44
C TRP A 159 4.00 -20.45 2.19
N CYS A 160 4.99 -19.76 1.63
CA CYS A 160 5.55 -18.57 2.28
C CYS A 160 4.58 -17.37 2.23
N ALA A 161 4.20 -16.86 3.40
CA ALA A 161 3.32 -15.69 3.57
C ALA A 161 3.99 -14.33 3.29
N GLY A 162 5.29 -14.33 2.99
CA GLY A 162 6.07 -13.11 2.79
C GLY A 162 5.71 -12.32 1.54
N ARG A 163 5.93 -11.00 1.56
CA ARG A 163 5.55 -10.06 0.49
C ARG A 163 6.09 -10.41 -0.90
N ASP A 164 7.27 -11.02 -0.97
CA ASP A 164 7.89 -11.42 -2.25
C ASP A 164 7.30 -12.73 -2.78
N CYS A 165 6.92 -13.63 -1.87
CA CYS A 165 6.37 -14.95 -2.22
C CYS A 165 4.84 -14.94 -2.37
N ARG A 166 4.13 -14.06 -1.67
CA ARG A 166 2.66 -13.87 -1.73
C ARG A 166 1.86 -15.17 -1.69
N ALA A 167 2.29 -16.15 -0.88
CA ALA A 167 1.69 -17.48 -0.80
C ALA A 167 1.65 -18.28 -2.13
N THR A 168 2.49 -17.92 -3.11
CA THR A 168 2.61 -18.65 -4.39
C THR A 168 3.88 -19.47 -4.51
N VAL A 169 4.77 -19.41 -3.51
CA VAL A 169 6.03 -20.14 -3.48
C VAL A 169 6.05 -21.07 -2.28
N ALA A 170 6.24 -22.37 -2.53
CA ALA A 170 6.28 -23.41 -1.52
C ALA A 170 7.72 -23.71 -1.06
N TRP A 171 7.86 -24.13 0.19
CA TRP A 171 9.14 -24.38 0.85
C TRP A 171 9.09 -25.63 1.74
N CYS A 172 10.25 -26.25 1.98
CA CYS A 172 10.39 -27.40 2.88
C CYS A 172 10.61 -26.96 4.34
N GLU A 173 10.51 -27.90 5.28
CA GLU A 173 10.59 -27.63 6.72
C GLU A 173 11.90 -26.93 7.15
N GLU A 174 13.03 -27.30 6.55
CA GLU A 174 14.34 -26.70 6.88
C GLU A 174 14.40 -25.18 6.59
N HIS A 175 13.66 -24.74 5.57
CA HIS A 175 13.55 -23.33 5.19
C HIS A 175 12.39 -22.61 5.91
N ARG A 176 11.65 -23.29 6.81
CA ARG A 176 10.56 -22.68 7.57
C ARG A 176 11.10 -21.71 8.60
N ARG A 177 10.48 -20.53 8.66
CA ARG A 177 10.68 -19.52 9.69
C ARG A 177 9.30 -19.05 10.17
N ARG A 178 8.91 -19.47 11.37
CA ARG A 178 7.62 -19.14 11.99
C ARG A 178 7.55 -17.66 12.35
N HIS A 179 6.40 -17.05 12.17
CA HIS A 179 6.16 -15.69 12.65
C HIS A 179 6.30 -15.64 14.19
N PRO A 180 6.96 -14.62 14.77
CA PRO A 180 7.22 -14.58 16.21
C PRO A 180 5.97 -14.53 17.11
N GLN A 181 4.84 -14.06 16.57
CA GLN A 181 3.59 -13.82 17.31
C GLN A 181 2.37 -14.51 16.69
N ASP A 182 2.55 -15.23 15.58
CA ASP A 182 1.44 -15.84 14.84
C ASP A 182 1.84 -17.27 14.42
N PRO A 183 1.34 -18.30 15.11
CA PRO A 183 1.76 -19.68 14.85
C PRO A 183 1.32 -20.20 13.47
N ASP A 184 0.32 -19.57 12.83
CA ASP A 184 -0.23 -20.01 11.55
C ASP A 184 0.46 -19.36 10.34
N THR A 185 1.39 -18.43 10.60
CA THR A 185 2.11 -17.69 9.55
C THR A 185 3.57 -18.14 9.47
N ASP A 186 3.95 -18.66 8.31
CA ASP A 186 5.31 -19.10 8.00
C ASP A 186 5.95 -18.32 6.84
N TYR A 187 7.26 -18.12 6.96
CA TYR A 187 8.08 -17.45 5.96
C TYR A 187 9.23 -18.32 5.49
N CYS A 188 9.68 -18.08 4.25
CA CYS A 188 11.02 -18.48 3.83
C CYS A 188 12.08 -17.56 4.47
N PRO A 189 13.37 -17.95 4.46
CA PRO A 189 14.42 -17.19 5.14
C PRO A 189 14.55 -15.74 4.64
N ASP A 190 14.38 -15.50 3.34
CA ASP A 190 14.49 -14.15 2.77
C ASP A 190 13.33 -13.25 3.16
N CYS A 191 12.11 -13.77 3.06
CA CYS A 191 10.91 -13.03 3.48
C CYS A 191 10.93 -12.77 4.98
N TYR A 192 11.39 -13.73 5.79
CA TYR A 192 11.54 -13.56 7.23
C TYR A 192 12.53 -12.45 7.55
N ARG A 193 13.72 -12.44 6.94
CA ARG A 193 14.73 -11.39 7.17
C ARG A 193 14.26 -10.00 6.74
N ARG A 194 13.38 -9.90 5.74
CA ARG A 194 12.79 -8.63 5.30
C ARG A 194 11.68 -8.14 6.24
N ALA A 195 10.87 -9.06 6.76
CA ALA A 195 9.78 -8.74 7.70
C ALA A 195 10.31 -8.43 9.10
N PHE A 196 11.33 -9.19 9.54
CA PHE A 196 11.95 -9.10 10.86
C PHE A 196 13.46 -8.88 10.74
N PRO A 197 13.89 -7.74 10.17
CA PRO A 197 15.32 -7.48 10.06
C PRO A 197 15.93 -7.35 11.45
N VAL A 198 17.11 -7.91 11.64
CA VAL A 198 17.85 -7.78 12.91
C VAL A 198 18.45 -6.38 12.99
N CYS A 199 18.46 -5.80 14.19
CA CYS A 199 19.13 -4.53 14.44
C CYS A 199 20.60 -4.59 14.03
N GLU A 200 21.10 -3.56 13.34
CA GLU A 200 22.47 -3.48 12.86
C GLU A 200 23.53 -3.33 13.95
N GLN A 201 23.10 -3.06 15.19
CA GLN A 201 23.99 -2.89 16.33
C GLN A 201 24.55 -4.25 16.76
N GLN A 202 25.87 -4.36 16.85
CA GLN A 202 26.55 -5.57 17.28
C GLN A 202 26.02 -6.03 18.65
N GLY A 203 25.65 -7.32 18.74
CA GLY A 203 25.08 -7.93 19.94
C GLY A 203 23.58 -7.66 20.17
N CYS A 204 22.92 -6.86 19.34
CA CYS A 204 21.48 -6.60 19.47
C CYS A 204 20.65 -7.57 18.60
N GLN A 205 19.81 -8.38 19.24
CA GLN A 205 18.89 -9.30 18.56
C GLN A 205 17.47 -8.74 18.38
N ALA A 206 17.25 -7.47 18.74
CA ALA A 206 15.94 -6.84 18.59
C ALA A 206 15.59 -6.61 17.11
N VAL A 207 14.30 -6.64 16.80
CA VAL A 207 13.79 -6.34 15.45
C VAL A 207 14.04 -4.87 15.11
N GLY A 208 14.60 -4.63 13.93
CA GLY A 208 14.85 -3.32 13.38
C GLY A 208 13.57 -2.69 12.83
N THR A 209 13.06 -1.68 13.54
CA THR A 209 11.81 -0.99 13.19
C THR A 209 12.02 0.27 12.34
N ALA A 210 13.27 0.75 12.24
CA ALA A 210 13.63 1.89 11.41
C ALA A 210 14.73 1.47 10.43
N GLN A 211 14.58 1.83 9.16
CA GLN A 211 15.62 1.64 8.15
C GLN A 211 16.47 2.90 8.04
N CYS A 212 17.75 2.72 7.76
CA CYS A 212 18.66 3.80 7.47
C CYS A 212 18.42 4.30 6.04
N ASP A 213 17.92 5.52 5.92
CA ASP A 213 17.63 6.19 4.65
C ASP A 213 18.86 6.88 4.04
N TRP A 214 20.02 6.80 4.70
CA TRP A 214 21.26 7.43 4.24
C TRP A 214 21.58 7.04 2.81
N LEU A 215 21.91 8.03 1.98
CA LEU A 215 22.25 7.85 0.57
C LEU A 215 23.75 7.95 0.35
N ASP A 216 24.32 7.00 -0.36
CA ASP A 216 25.68 7.13 -0.88
C ASP A 216 25.75 8.21 -2.00
N PRO A 217 26.94 8.59 -2.49
CA PRO A 217 27.07 9.56 -3.57
C PRO A 217 26.41 9.16 -4.89
N ALA A 218 26.17 7.87 -5.10
CA ALA A 218 25.49 7.30 -6.27
C ALA A 218 23.96 7.20 -6.09
N GLY A 219 23.43 7.53 -4.89
CA GLY A 219 22.01 7.51 -4.59
C GLY A 219 21.47 6.17 -4.09
N HIS A 220 22.32 5.20 -3.74
CA HIS A 220 21.87 3.97 -3.09
C HIS A 220 21.62 4.20 -1.60
N ALA A 221 20.51 3.66 -1.11
CA ALA A 221 20.18 3.75 0.31
C ALA A 221 20.94 2.70 1.11
N CYS A 222 21.39 3.05 2.32
CA CYS A 222 22.09 2.16 3.23
C CYS A 222 21.23 0.94 3.59
N GLY A 223 19.95 1.14 3.92
CA GLY A 223 18.98 0.06 4.16
C GLY A 223 19.18 -0.76 5.44
N ARG A 224 20.25 -0.52 6.20
CA ARG A 224 20.46 -1.16 7.51
C ARG A 224 19.30 -0.84 8.45
N SER A 225 18.85 -1.84 9.19
CA SER A 225 17.72 -1.69 10.11
C SER A 225 18.21 -1.49 11.54
N ALA A 226 17.59 -0.59 12.29
CA ALA A 226 17.88 -0.32 13.69
C ALA A 226 16.59 -0.46 14.51
N CYS A 227 16.68 -1.06 15.70
CA CYS A 227 15.56 -1.16 16.63
C CYS A 227 15.25 0.22 17.24
N THR A 228 14.12 0.37 17.92
CA THR A 228 13.71 1.64 18.55
C THR A 228 14.75 2.23 19.50
N ARG A 229 15.58 1.39 20.15
CA ARG A 229 16.64 1.83 21.06
C ARG A 229 17.89 2.36 20.35
N HIS A 230 18.21 1.84 19.17
CA HIS A 230 19.43 2.18 18.42
C HIS A 230 19.16 3.06 17.20
N ALA A 231 17.89 3.20 16.80
CA ALA A 231 17.50 4.08 15.71
C ALA A 231 17.78 5.54 16.08
N ARG A 232 18.55 6.21 15.22
CA ARG A 232 18.69 7.67 15.25
C ARG A 232 17.78 8.27 14.21
N ARG A 233 17.21 9.43 14.50
CA ARG A 233 16.34 10.17 13.58
C ARG A 233 16.84 11.59 13.45
N TRP A 234 17.08 12.00 12.21
CA TRP A 234 17.38 13.38 11.89
C TRP A 234 16.11 14.09 11.41
N GLN A 235 15.68 15.07 12.20
CA GLN A 235 14.42 15.77 11.99
C GLN A 235 14.54 16.87 10.92
N VAL A 236 14.27 16.48 9.68
CA VAL A 236 14.38 17.38 8.51
C VAL A 236 13.03 17.96 8.10
N PHE A 237 11.94 17.18 8.27
CA PHE A 237 10.65 17.44 7.64
C PHE A 237 9.61 18.12 8.56
N GLY A 238 10.06 18.74 9.66
CA GLY A 238 9.19 19.34 10.69
C GLY A 238 8.68 18.32 11.71
N TYR A 239 8.33 18.76 12.93
CA TYR A 239 8.15 17.91 14.12
C TYR A 239 7.09 16.80 14.01
N GLU A 240 6.04 16.98 13.19
CA GLU A 240 4.97 15.99 13.04
C GLU A 240 5.34 14.82 12.12
N ARG A 241 6.41 14.98 11.31
CA ARG A 241 6.79 13.99 10.30
C ARG A 241 7.91 13.10 10.79
N VAL A 242 7.93 11.86 10.33
CA VAL A 242 9.05 10.96 10.60
C VAL A 242 10.30 11.49 9.89
N GLY A 243 11.34 11.83 10.64
CA GLY A 243 12.63 12.27 10.12
C GLY A 243 13.37 11.19 9.31
N ILE A 244 14.58 11.50 8.86
CA ILE A 244 15.47 10.57 8.16
C ILE A 244 15.99 9.55 9.19
N GLY A 245 15.79 8.25 8.92
CA GLY A 245 16.31 7.18 9.76
C GLY A 245 17.81 7.00 9.54
N LEU A 246 18.58 6.87 10.62
CA LEU A 246 20.03 6.75 10.59
C LEU A 246 20.48 5.54 11.41
N CYS A 247 21.41 4.76 10.85
CA CYS A 247 22.16 3.74 11.58
C CYS A 247 23.35 4.36 12.31
N ARG A 248 24.05 3.58 13.14
CA ARG A 248 25.22 4.03 13.90
C ARG A 248 26.34 4.61 13.02
N GLN A 249 26.52 4.11 11.80
CA GLN A 249 27.56 4.62 10.91
C GLN A 249 27.22 5.99 10.31
N HIS A 250 25.93 6.35 10.27
CA HIS A 250 25.43 7.54 9.59
C HIS A 250 24.77 8.55 10.54
N ASP A 251 24.95 8.41 11.86
CA ASP A 251 24.33 9.30 12.84
C ASP A 251 25.06 10.64 13.01
N ARG A 252 26.26 10.79 12.45
CA ARG A 252 27.11 11.99 12.52
C ARG A 252 26.72 13.05 11.50
N VAL A 253 25.48 13.51 11.54
CA VAL A 253 24.98 14.53 10.59
C VAL A 253 25.73 15.86 10.71
N HIS A 254 26.23 16.20 11.90
CA HIS A 254 26.91 17.48 12.14
C HIS A 254 28.31 17.59 11.52
N SER A 255 28.89 16.49 11.02
CA SER A 255 30.19 16.52 10.33
C SER A 255 30.06 16.66 8.82
N LEU A 256 28.84 16.78 8.30
CA LEU A 256 28.58 16.85 6.87
C LEU A 256 28.82 18.24 6.33
N THR A 257 29.29 18.30 5.08
CA THR A 257 29.29 19.52 4.29
C THR A 257 27.86 19.97 3.97
N ALA A 258 27.69 21.25 3.62
CA ALA A 258 26.39 21.78 3.23
C ALA A 258 25.78 21.01 2.04
N ASP A 259 26.59 20.65 1.04
CA ASP A 259 26.10 19.94 -0.15
C ASP A 259 25.66 18.51 0.18
N GLU A 260 26.35 17.82 1.09
CA GLU A 260 25.93 16.51 1.58
C GLU A 260 24.63 16.59 2.37
N ILE A 261 24.44 17.62 3.19
CA ILE A 261 23.18 17.87 3.90
C ILE A 261 22.03 18.02 2.89
N LEU A 262 22.19 18.89 1.90
CA LEU A 262 21.17 19.11 0.88
C LEU A 262 20.91 17.82 0.07
N TRP A 263 21.95 17.07 -0.27
CA TRP A 263 21.85 15.77 -0.93
C TRP A 263 21.03 14.76 -0.13
N GLN A 264 21.35 14.56 1.15
CA GLN A 264 20.61 13.63 2.00
C GLN A 264 19.15 14.05 2.12
N ILE A 265 18.87 15.34 2.33
CA ILE A 265 17.51 15.86 2.48
C ILE A 265 16.68 15.65 1.21
N CYS A 266 17.16 16.13 0.06
CA CYS A 266 16.41 16.04 -1.19
C CYS A 266 16.30 14.60 -1.69
N GLY A 267 17.40 13.85 -1.62
CA GLY A 267 17.43 12.46 -2.06
C GLY A 267 16.46 11.58 -1.28
N THR A 268 16.42 11.72 0.06
CA THR A 268 15.50 10.94 0.89
C THR A 268 14.06 11.38 0.75
N ALA A 269 13.79 12.69 0.69
CA ALA A 269 12.45 13.24 0.49
C ALA A 269 11.81 12.70 -0.80
N GLY A 270 12.56 12.65 -1.90
CA GLY A 270 12.02 12.18 -3.18
C GLY A 270 11.73 10.68 -3.25
N ARG A 271 12.34 9.86 -2.39
CA ARG A 271 12.08 8.41 -2.32
C ARG A 271 10.88 8.07 -1.44
N ARG A 272 10.50 8.96 -0.52
CA ARG A 272 9.41 8.74 0.42
C ARG A 272 8.07 9.15 -0.20
N ARG A 273 7.14 8.21 -0.28
CA ARG A 273 5.79 8.46 -0.81
C ARG A 273 5.09 9.52 0.02
N GLY A 274 4.58 10.57 -0.63
CA GLY A 274 3.83 11.66 0.02
C GLY A 274 4.69 12.67 0.81
N GLN A 275 6.01 12.48 0.86
CA GLN A 275 6.89 13.45 1.50
C GLN A 275 7.06 14.66 0.58
N ARG A 276 6.83 15.87 1.13
CA ARG A 276 7.07 17.13 0.42
C ARG A 276 8.52 17.56 0.63
N MET A 277 9.05 18.27 -0.36
CA MET A 277 10.35 18.92 -0.22
C MET A 277 10.29 20.02 0.86
N PRO A 278 11.36 20.20 1.65
CA PRO A 278 11.43 21.30 2.62
C PRO A 278 11.41 22.68 1.93
N SER A 279 10.98 23.70 2.67
CA SER A 279 11.13 25.09 2.25
C SER A 279 12.58 25.56 2.38
N LEU A 280 12.94 26.69 1.75
CA LEU A 280 14.26 27.31 1.90
C LEU A 280 14.59 27.63 3.37
N ALA A 281 13.60 28.09 4.15
CA ALA A 281 13.75 28.31 5.58
C ALA A 281 14.05 27.02 6.37
N ALA A 282 13.41 25.90 5.99
CA ALA A 282 13.68 24.61 6.61
C ALA A 282 15.08 24.08 6.25
N PHE A 283 15.57 24.31 5.02
CA PHE A 283 16.97 24.04 4.68
C PHE A 283 17.92 24.89 5.53
N GLY A 284 17.67 26.20 5.65
CA GLY A 284 18.43 27.09 6.51
C GLY A 284 18.48 26.62 7.97
N HIS A 285 17.35 26.15 8.52
CA HIS A 285 17.31 25.57 9.86
C HIS A 285 18.21 24.33 10.01
N ASN A 286 18.14 23.40 9.06
CA ASN A 286 18.98 22.19 9.08
C ASN A 286 20.48 22.52 8.95
N LEU A 287 20.82 23.46 8.07
CA LEU A 287 22.20 23.95 7.90
C LEU A 287 22.72 24.59 9.19
N ARG A 288 21.89 25.40 9.87
CA ARG A 288 22.23 26.00 11.17
C ARG A 288 22.49 24.95 12.25
N THR A 289 21.62 23.95 12.36
CA THR A 289 21.79 22.83 13.30
C THR A 289 23.06 22.02 12.99
N ALA A 290 23.46 21.95 11.73
CA ALA A 290 24.71 21.34 11.28
C ALA A 290 25.92 22.31 11.29
N ARG A 291 25.82 23.45 11.97
CA ARG A 291 26.91 24.45 12.15
C ARG A 291 27.35 25.21 10.89
N HIS A 292 26.57 25.17 9.80
CA HIS A 292 26.75 26.00 8.61
C HIS A 292 26.04 27.35 8.76
N VAL A 293 26.40 28.12 9.80
CA VAL A 293 25.63 29.29 10.27
C VAL A 293 25.55 30.41 9.23
N GLU A 294 26.63 30.68 8.50
CA GLU A 294 26.66 31.71 7.45
C GLU A 294 25.74 31.35 6.29
N LEU A 295 25.87 30.14 5.76
CA LEU A 295 25.02 29.65 4.67
C LEU A 295 23.55 29.53 5.08
N ALA A 296 23.27 29.25 6.35
CA ALA A 296 21.92 29.06 6.86
C ALA A 296 21.00 30.29 6.73
N VAL A 297 21.56 31.49 6.51
CA VAL A 297 20.81 32.73 6.28
C VAL A 297 20.96 33.25 4.84
N ASP A 298 21.90 32.71 4.06
CA ASP A 298 22.08 33.05 2.64
C ASP A 298 21.22 32.15 1.74
N TYR A 299 19.94 32.49 1.65
CA TYR A 299 18.98 31.74 0.84
C TYR A 299 19.32 31.72 -0.66
N ARG A 300 20.06 32.72 -1.16
CA ARG A 300 20.50 32.77 -2.55
C ARG A 300 21.56 31.69 -2.81
N SER A 301 22.53 31.56 -1.90
CA SER A 301 23.52 30.49 -1.96
C SER A 301 22.91 29.10 -1.71
N ILE A 302 21.93 28.96 -0.81
CA ILE A 302 21.18 27.71 -0.66
C ILE A 302 20.50 27.34 -1.98
N ARG A 303 19.80 28.28 -2.61
CA ARG A 303 19.10 28.04 -3.88
C ARG A 303 20.05 27.69 -5.03
N ALA A 304 21.21 28.34 -5.11
CA ALA A 304 22.25 28.03 -6.08
C ALA A 304 22.80 26.61 -5.88
N ARG A 305 23.04 26.18 -4.64
CA ARG A 305 23.45 24.81 -4.33
C ARG A 305 22.37 23.78 -4.67
N LEU A 306 21.10 24.09 -4.43
CA LEU A 306 19.98 23.24 -4.88
C LEU A 306 19.91 23.13 -6.41
N ALA A 307 20.26 24.18 -7.16
CA ALA A 307 20.38 24.13 -8.62
C ALA A 307 21.54 23.24 -9.07
N ALA A 308 22.70 23.35 -8.42
CA ALA A 308 23.84 22.46 -8.68
C ALA A 308 23.51 21.00 -8.35
N LEU A 309 22.79 20.77 -7.24
CA LEU A 309 22.28 19.45 -6.85
C LEU A 309 21.35 18.86 -7.90
N HIS A 310 20.46 19.68 -8.48
CA HIS A 310 19.59 19.26 -9.58
C HIS A 310 20.40 18.80 -10.80
N THR A 311 21.44 19.53 -11.19
CA THR A 311 22.36 19.11 -12.27
C THR A 311 23.02 17.77 -11.96
N ARG A 312 23.48 17.57 -10.72
CA ARG A 312 24.05 16.29 -10.28
C ARG A 312 23.04 15.15 -10.33
N LEU A 313 21.81 15.36 -9.85
CA LEU A 313 20.74 14.36 -9.88
C LEU A 313 20.35 13.96 -11.29
N ARG A 314 20.42 14.90 -12.25
CA ARG A 314 20.15 14.65 -13.67
C ARG A 314 21.16 13.69 -14.29
N ALA A 315 22.42 13.74 -13.85
CA ALA A 315 23.50 12.90 -14.36
C ALA A 315 23.41 11.42 -13.90
N VAL A 316 22.66 11.12 -12.82
CA VAL A 316 22.59 9.79 -12.21
C VAL A 316 21.46 8.91 -12.80
N ALA A 317 20.88 9.30 -13.94
CA ALA A 317 19.71 8.65 -14.58
C ALA A 317 18.42 8.77 -13.70
N PRO A 318 17.19 8.55 -14.25
CA PRO A 318 15.99 9.15 -13.68
C PRO A 318 15.65 8.62 -12.28
N SER A 319 15.88 9.46 -11.26
CA SER A 319 15.60 9.15 -9.87
C SER A 319 14.30 9.81 -9.38
N PRO A 320 13.56 9.20 -8.44
CA PRO A 320 12.42 9.85 -7.77
C PRO A 320 12.80 11.19 -7.12
N ALA A 321 14.05 11.32 -6.67
CA ALA A 321 14.62 12.56 -6.14
C ALA A 321 14.67 13.68 -7.18
N LEU A 322 15.13 13.40 -8.40
CA LEU A 322 15.15 14.38 -9.49
C LEU A 322 13.75 14.97 -9.74
N ARG A 323 12.75 14.10 -9.92
CA ARG A 323 11.35 14.53 -10.13
C ARG A 323 10.76 15.31 -8.96
N ALA A 324 11.19 15.01 -7.73
CA ALA A 324 10.72 15.73 -6.55
C ALA A 324 11.37 17.12 -6.45
N VAL A 325 12.65 17.24 -6.82
CA VAL A 325 13.37 18.52 -6.91
C VAL A 325 12.77 19.38 -8.03
N GLU A 326 12.58 18.83 -9.23
CA GLU A 326 11.96 19.54 -10.37
C GLU A 326 10.60 20.14 -10.01
N ARG A 327 9.75 19.38 -9.30
CA ARG A 327 8.44 19.87 -8.84
C ARG A 327 8.53 20.94 -7.76
N ALA A 328 9.58 20.94 -6.93
CA ALA A 328 9.76 21.90 -5.85
C ALA A 328 10.44 23.19 -6.30
N THR A 329 11.18 23.16 -7.40
CA THR A 329 11.93 24.30 -7.94
C THR A 329 11.09 25.58 -8.07
N PRO A 330 9.88 25.59 -8.67
CA PRO A 330 9.09 26.82 -8.79
C PRO A 330 8.66 27.39 -7.43
N ASP A 331 8.40 26.55 -6.44
CA ASP A 331 8.04 26.99 -5.09
C ASP A 331 9.25 27.59 -4.37
N TRP A 332 10.45 27.03 -4.56
CA TRP A 332 11.68 27.61 -4.03
C TRP A 332 12.03 28.93 -4.69
N ASP A 333 11.82 29.07 -5.99
CA ASP A 333 12.04 30.33 -6.72
C ASP A 333 11.11 31.43 -6.17
N ARG A 334 9.81 31.12 -6.03
CA ARG A 334 8.84 32.04 -5.40
C ARG A 334 9.22 32.39 -3.96
N GLN A 335 9.63 31.41 -3.15
CA GLN A 335 10.10 31.66 -1.78
C GLN A 335 11.33 32.57 -1.76
N LEU A 336 12.27 32.40 -2.69
CA LEU A 336 13.44 33.26 -2.79
C LEU A 336 13.03 34.68 -3.16
N GLU A 337 12.14 34.85 -4.14
CA GLU A 337 11.59 36.15 -4.53
C GLU A 337 10.89 36.86 -3.36
N ASP A 338 10.03 36.15 -2.63
CA ASP A 338 9.34 36.67 -1.45
C ASP A 338 10.34 37.11 -0.35
N LEU A 339 11.36 36.28 -0.10
CA LEU A 339 12.41 36.56 0.88
C LEU A 339 13.26 37.77 0.46
N MET A 340 13.60 37.89 -0.83
CA MET A 340 14.33 39.03 -1.37
C MET A 340 13.50 40.31 -1.35
N GLY A 341 12.21 40.23 -1.71
CA GLY A 341 11.27 41.34 -1.61
C GLY A 341 11.13 41.83 -0.17
N THR A 342 11.03 40.89 0.77
CA THR A 342 11.03 41.18 2.20
C THR A 342 12.34 41.84 2.63
N ALA A 343 13.50 41.30 2.28
CA ALA A 343 14.80 41.89 2.63
C ALA A 343 14.93 43.32 2.10
N ARG A 344 14.51 43.57 0.85
CA ARG A 344 14.52 44.92 0.25
C ARG A 344 13.62 45.89 1.01
N GLN A 345 12.43 45.46 1.42
CA GLN A 345 11.56 46.26 2.29
C GLN A 345 12.22 46.54 3.65
N GLY A 346 12.90 45.54 4.21
CA GLY A 346 13.69 45.69 5.44
C GLY A 346 14.78 46.75 5.30
N GLU A 347 15.53 46.76 4.20
CA GLU A 347 16.57 47.76 3.95
C GLU A 347 15.98 49.18 3.86
N VAL A 348 14.85 49.34 3.17
CA VAL A 348 14.13 50.63 3.15
C VAL A 348 13.76 51.09 4.57
N LEU A 349 13.33 50.16 5.44
CA LEU A 349 13.03 50.47 6.84
C LEU A 349 14.29 50.79 7.66
N VAL A 350 15.42 50.14 7.38
CA VAL A 350 16.72 50.45 7.98
C VAL A 350 17.19 51.85 7.58
N GLU A 351 17.05 52.26 6.31
CA GLU A 351 17.36 53.64 5.92
C GLU A 351 16.48 54.66 6.63
N ARG A 352 15.17 54.38 6.78
CA ARG A 352 14.28 55.23 7.59
C ARG A 352 14.70 55.27 9.05
N LEU A 353 15.13 54.14 9.62
CA LEU A 353 15.65 54.06 10.98
C LEU A 353 16.95 54.89 11.13
N ARG A 354 17.85 54.87 10.13
CA ARG A 354 19.07 55.71 10.13
C ARG A 354 18.74 57.19 10.20
N VAL A 355 17.71 57.64 9.48
CA VAL A 355 17.23 59.03 9.55
C VAL A 355 16.72 59.34 10.96
N LEU A 356 15.85 58.50 11.51
CA LEU A 356 15.31 58.68 12.86
C LEU A 356 16.39 58.70 13.96
N VAL A 357 17.40 57.84 13.84
CA VAL A 357 18.53 57.78 14.77
C VAL A 357 19.32 59.09 14.76
N ARG A 358 19.54 59.69 13.58
CA ARG A 358 20.22 61.00 13.47
C ARG A 358 19.39 62.14 14.05
N GLU A 359 18.08 62.11 13.84
CA GLU A 359 17.15 63.12 14.39
C GLU A 359 17.07 63.07 15.92
N LEU A 360 17.06 61.87 16.50
CA LEU A 360 16.81 61.66 17.94
C LEU A 360 18.09 61.64 18.79
N ASP A 361 19.28 61.49 18.20
CA ASP A 361 20.56 61.54 18.91
C ASP A 361 21.58 62.43 18.19
N HIS A 362 21.64 63.71 18.57
CA HIS A 362 22.59 64.68 18.03
C HIS A 362 24.06 64.37 18.35
N ARG A 363 24.35 63.52 19.36
CA ARG A 363 25.72 63.27 19.84
C ARG A 363 26.33 62.02 19.22
N PHE A 364 25.56 60.93 19.12
CA PHE A 364 26.04 59.65 18.59
C PHE A 364 25.25 59.16 17.36
N GLY A 365 24.18 59.85 16.96
CA GLY A 365 23.27 59.37 15.92
C GLY A 365 23.92 59.19 14.55
N ALA A 366 24.90 60.03 14.19
CA ALA A 366 25.66 59.87 12.95
C ALA A 366 26.45 58.55 12.92
N GLU A 367 27.17 58.25 14.01
CA GLU A 367 27.98 57.03 14.14
C GLU A 367 27.11 55.78 14.20
N ILE A 368 26.02 55.83 14.98
CA ILE A 368 25.06 54.72 15.09
C ILE A 368 24.43 54.45 13.72
N ALA A 369 23.96 55.47 13.02
CA ALA A 369 23.34 55.32 11.71
C ALA A 369 24.30 54.73 10.67
N ALA A 370 25.58 55.12 10.70
CA ALA A 370 26.61 54.58 9.80
C ALA A 370 26.88 53.08 10.06
N GLY A 371 26.85 52.64 11.31
CA GLY A 371 27.08 51.24 11.69
C GLY A 371 25.83 50.34 11.64
N LEU A 372 24.65 50.90 11.46
CA LEU A 372 23.37 50.18 11.48
C LEU A 372 23.22 49.33 10.20
N THR A 373 23.04 48.02 10.33
CA THR A 373 22.76 47.12 9.18
C THR A 373 21.55 46.23 9.44
N LEU A 374 20.84 45.84 8.37
CA LEU A 374 19.72 44.90 8.46
C LEU A 374 20.23 43.53 8.89
N ALA A 375 19.55 42.91 9.85
CA ALA A 375 19.76 41.50 10.20
C ALA A 375 18.61 40.62 9.72
N GLU A 376 17.37 41.02 10.02
CA GLU A 376 16.16 40.29 9.63
C GLU A 376 14.98 41.26 9.61
N TYR A 377 14.08 41.11 8.66
CA TYR A 377 12.79 41.80 8.65
C TYR A 377 11.67 40.78 8.52
N LYS A 378 10.68 40.89 9.41
CA LYS A 378 9.43 40.13 9.34
C LYS A 378 8.30 41.11 9.10
N PRO A 379 7.60 41.03 7.96
CA PRO A 379 6.47 41.90 7.71
C PRO A 379 5.32 41.58 8.66
N PRO A 380 4.48 42.57 9.04
CA PRO A 380 3.27 42.32 9.80
C PRO A 380 2.35 41.38 9.02
N ARG A 381 1.81 40.33 9.66
CA ARG A 381 0.88 39.38 9.05
C ARG A 381 -0.46 39.42 9.78
N PRO A 382 -1.58 39.71 9.09
CA PRO A 382 -2.91 39.60 9.70
C PRO A 382 -3.18 38.15 10.14
N PRO A 383 -3.92 37.90 11.24
CA PRO A 383 -4.54 38.86 12.16
C PRO A 383 -3.66 39.26 13.37
N GLU A 384 -2.42 38.77 13.46
CA GLU A 384 -1.55 38.97 14.63
C GLU A 384 -0.69 40.25 14.50
N PHE A 385 -0.71 41.10 15.53
CA PHE A 385 0.02 42.36 15.55
C PHE A 385 1.55 42.16 15.60
N GLY A 386 2.25 42.92 14.75
CA GLY A 386 3.65 43.33 14.97
C GLY A 386 4.66 42.67 14.03
N GLY A 387 4.87 43.28 12.85
CA GLY A 387 6.11 43.07 12.10
C GLY A 387 7.32 43.48 12.94
N GLY A 388 8.48 42.92 12.64
CA GLY A 388 9.71 43.17 13.38
C GLY A 388 10.87 43.47 12.46
N LEU A 389 11.70 44.45 12.85
CA LEU A 389 12.94 44.81 12.21
C LEU A 389 14.07 44.55 13.20
N TRP A 390 14.88 43.54 12.91
CA TRP A 390 16.09 43.22 13.66
C TRP A 390 17.29 43.83 12.95
N VAL A 391 18.06 44.61 13.69
CA VAL A 391 19.25 45.30 13.16
C VAL A 391 20.51 44.86 13.91
N ARG A 392 21.66 44.97 13.25
CA ARG A 392 22.96 44.91 13.89
C ARG A 392 23.43 46.33 14.18
N VAL A 393 23.94 46.53 15.39
CA VAL A 393 24.53 47.79 15.85
C VAL A 393 25.92 47.46 16.36
N PRO A 394 26.95 48.28 16.08
CA PRO A 394 28.28 48.09 16.66
C PRO A 394 28.20 47.94 18.18
N GLU A 395 28.94 46.98 18.75
CA GLU A 395 28.78 46.58 20.16
C GLU A 395 28.92 47.75 21.14
N HIS A 396 29.87 48.65 20.87
CA HIS A 396 30.13 49.84 21.68
C HIS A 396 29.00 50.88 21.63
N LEU A 397 28.11 50.80 20.63
CA LEU A 397 27.00 51.73 20.40
C LEU A 397 25.63 51.17 20.83
N ILE A 398 25.54 49.89 21.19
CA ILE A 398 24.28 49.23 21.57
C ILE A 398 23.54 50.00 22.67
N GLY A 399 24.24 50.35 23.76
CA GLY A 399 23.63 51.07 24.88
C GLY A 399 23.11 52.46 24.48
N LYS A 400 23.81 53.13 23.54
CA LYS A 400 23.42 54.45 23.01
C LYS A 400 22.22 54.35 22.08
N PHE A 401 22.16 53.32 21.24
CA PHE A 401 21.02 53.03 20.37
C PHE A 401 19.75 52.73 21.18
N ILE A 402 19.85 51.93 22.25
CA ILE A 402 18.71 51.59 23.11
C ILE A 402 18.23 52.82 23.91
N GLY A 403 19.16 53.63 24.40
CA GLY A 403 18.89 54.78 25.27
C GLY A 403 18.55 54.39 26.72
N PRO A 404 18.46 55.39 27.63
CA PRO A 404 18.11 55.15 29.03
C PRO A 404 16.75 54.44 29.14
N GLN A 405 16.69 53.35 29.90
CA GLN A 405 15.47 52.53 30.09
C GLN A 405 14.81 52.07 28.77
N GLY A 406 15.56 52.04 27.65
CA GLY A 406 15.02 51.69 26.34
C GLY A 406 14.13 52.76 25.72
N SER A 407 14.22 54.03 26.12
CA SER A 407 13.39 55.11 25.59
C SER A 407 13.53 55.26 24.07
N ARG A 408 14.76 55.29 23.56
CA ARG A 408 15.02 55.52 22.12
C ARG A 408 14.52 54.38 21.25
N ILE A 409 14.75 53.12 21.64
CA ILE A 409 14.25 51.98 20.86
C ILE A 409 12.72 51.88 20.86
N LYS A 410 12.06 52.35 21.93
CA LYS A 410 10.60 52.51 21.97
C LYS A 410 10.15 53.63 21.02
N ASP A 411 10.86 54.75 20.97
CA ASP A 411 10.54 55.85 20.05
C ASP A 411 10.72 55.43 18.58
N TYR A 412 11.80 54.70 18.26
CA TYR A 412 12.00 54.13 16.93
C TYR A 412 10.85 53.18 16.54
N THR A 413 10.46 52.31 17.48
CA THR A 413 9.35 51.36 17.29
C THR A 413 8.03 52.08 17.05
N ALA A 414 7.74 53.13 17.84
CA ALA A 414 6.53 53.93 17.70
C ALA A 414 6.49 54.67 16.36
N ARG A 415 7.60 55.29 15.94
CA ARG A 415 7.67 56.07 14.68
C ARG A 415 7.69 55.20 13.43
N LEU A 416 8.29 54.01 13.48
CA LEU A 416 8.29 53.06 12.35
C LEU A 416 7.01 52.21 12.29
N GLY A 417 6.20 52.20 13.35
CA GLY A 417 4.97 51.40 13.41
C GLY A 417 5.22 49.88 13.43
N LEU A 418 6.42 49.45 13.84
CA LEU A 418 6.83 48.04 13.90
C LEU A 418 7.91 47.86 14.96
N LYS A 419 8.03 46.64 15.50
CA LYS A 419 9.00 46.36 16.57
C LYS A 419 10.43 46.46 16.05
N VAL A 420 11.23 47.36 16.61
CA VAL A 420 12.68 47.42 16.34
C VAL A 420 13.43 46.68 17.45
N ASP A 421 14.33 45.76 17.10
CA ASP A 421 15.10 44.97 18.07
C ASP A 421 16.53 44.70 17.56
N LEU A 422 17.42 44.25 18.45
CA LEU A 422 18.81 43.93 18.12
C LEU A 422 18.95 42.45 17.76
N HIS A 423 19.68 42.15 16.70
CA HIS A 423 20.04 40.78 16.35
C HIS A 423 21.12 40.23 17.28
N GLY A 424 20.92 39.02 17.81
CA GLY A 424 21.92 38.33 18.65
C GLY A 424 21.79 38.53 20.17
N ARG A 425 20.86 39.35 20.66
CA ARG A 425 20.53 39.34 22.09
C ARG A 425 19.76 38.06 22.44
N ARG A 426 20.44 37.08 23.05
CA ARG A 426 19.73 36.11 23.89
C ARG A 426 18.97 36.93 24.93
N ARG A 427 17.64 36.82 24.95
CA ARG A 427 16.85 37.21 26.12
C ARG A 427 17.36 36.37 27.29
N THR A 428 18.27 36.91 28.09
CA THR A 428 18.40 36.49 29.47
C THR A 428 17.18 37.04 30.18
N SER A 429 16.11 36.23 30.21
CA SER A 429 15.07 36.41 31.22
C SER A 429 15.76 36.30 32.57
N ARG A 430 15.78 37.39 33.33
CA ARG A 430 15.82 37.30 34.78
C ARG A 430 14.41 36.97 35.25
#